data_AF-A0A6S8CH09-F1
#
_entry.id   AF-A0A6S8CH09-F1
#
_cell.length_a   1.000
_cell.length_b   1.000
_cell.length_c   1.000
_cell.angle_alpha   90.00
_cell.angle_beta   90.00
_cell.angle_gamma   90.00
#
_symmetry.space_group_name_H-M   'P 1'
#
loop_
_entity.id
_entity.type
_entity.pdbx_description
1 polymer ?
#
loop_
_entity_poly.entity_id
_entity_poly.type
_entity_poly.pdbx_seq_one_letter_code
_entity_poly.pdbx_strand_id
1 'polypeptide(L)'
;MSLFGAFADDRTVQMYITANHDSFGRPLVFGASYVMRCNPIYENNSFFPATWWDITPYKNNRTLIPNDDHVYAISSETIGSTDPDGSLSLYFSPIPPNEISGKSVGVWAPTGEKARVGEKPEALGFLIRLFHPHNEILNNFPSAKLPVIERIDEPSDTELKVEESASASLLPNFWLQNKANAKLAKGFHKKRPD
;
A
#
# COMPACT_ATOMS: atom_id res chain seq x y z
N MET A 1 16.40 -37.59 -9.70
CA MET A 1 15.28 -36.97 -10.44
C MET A 1 15.03 -35.61 -9.78
N SER A 2 15.52 -34.51 -10.35
CA SER A 2 15.37 -33.18 -9.75
C SER A 2 14.09 -32.53 -10.28
N LEU A 3 13.11 -32.36 -9.40
CA LEU A 3 11.87 -31.62 -9.67
C LEU A 3 12.08 -30.13 -9.36
N PHE A 4 13.08 -29.51 -9.97
CA PHE A 4 13.24 -28.05 -9.98
C PHE A 4 12.99 -27.58 -11.41
N GLY A 5 11.78 -27.09 -11.68
CA GLY A 5 11.44 -26.40 -12.92
C GLY A 5 11.48 -27.28 -14.17
N ALA A 6 10.75 -28.41 -14.19
CA ALA A 6 10.42 -29.02 -15.48
C ALA A 6 9.72 -27.92 -16.32
N PHE A 7 10.35 -27.49 -17.42
CA PHE A 7 9.96 -26.33 -18.25
C PHE A 7 10.31 -24.92 -17.73
N ALA A 8 11.27 -24.77 -16.81
CA ALA A 8 11.83 -23.44 -16.56
C ALA A 8 12.71 -23.04 -17.76
N ASP A 9 12.37 -21.91 -18.41
CA ASP A 9 13.23 -21.30 -19.42
C ASP A 9 14.60 -20.95 -18.83
N ASP A 10 15.60 -20.80 -19.71
CA ASP A 10 16.89 -20.28 -19.30
C ASP A 10 16.72 -18.92 -18.60
N ARG A 11 17.49 -18.68 -17.55
CA ARG A 11 17.41 -17.42 -16.78
C ARG A 11 17.63 -16.15 -17.64
N THR A 12 18.30 -16.29 -18.79
CA THR A 12 18.49 -15.22 -19.79
C THR A 12 17.22 -14.90 -20.59
N VAL A 13 16.26 -15.81 -20.62
CA VAL A 13 14.94 -15.63 -21.22
C VAL A 13 13.96 -15.16 -20.17
N GLN A 14 13.93 -15.81 -19.00
CA GLN A 14 12.98 -15.45 -17.95
C GLN A 14 13.54 -15.70 -16.54
N MET A 15 13.30 -14.75 -15.64
CA MET A 15 13.64 -14.86 -14.23
C MET A 15 12.45 -14.52 -13.35
N TYR A 16 12.34 -15.22 -12.23
CA TYR A 16 11.22 -15.11 -11.30
C TYR A 16 11.72 -14.64 -9.94
N ILE A 17 11.05 -13.64 -9.37
CA ILE A 17 11.31 -13.12 -8.02
C ILE A 17 10.01 -13.20 -7.24
N THR A 18 10.06 -13.73 -6.02
CA THR A 18 8.90 -13.80 -5.14
C THR A 18 9.07 -12.89 -3.96
N ALA A 19 8.03 -12.11 -3.64
CA ALA A 19 7.95 -11.34 -2.40
C ALA A 19 6.77 -11.83 -1.56
N ASN A 20 7.04 -12.14 -0.30
CA ASN A 20 6.07 -12.62 0.69
C ASN A 20 6.07 -11.79 1.98
N HIS A 21 6.87 -10.74 2.05
CA HIS A 21 6.92 -9.78 3.16
C HIS A 21 6.92 -8.35 2.62
N ASP A 22 6.44 -7.41 3.44
CA ASP A 22 6.59 -5.98 3.21
C ASP A 22 7.95 -5.46 3.70
N SER A 23 8.20 -4.16 3.51
CA SER A 23 9.44 -3.45 3.87
C SER A 23 9.76 -3.48 5.37
N PHE A 24 8.78 -3.76 6.22
CA PHE A 24 8.95 -3.92 7.67
C PHE A 24 9.13 -5.39 8.07
N GLY A 25 9.25 -6.30 7.09
CA GLY A 25 9.38 -7.73 7.34
C GLY A 25 8.08 -8.40 7.80
N ARG A 26 6.91 -7.76 7.64
CA ARG A 26 5.62 -8.37 7.99
C ARG A 26 5.14 -9.24 6.82
N PRO A 27 4.60 -10.44 7.06
CA PRO A 27 4.06 -11.29 5.99
C PRO A 27 2.96 -10.57 5.22
N LEU A 28 2.96 -10.69 3.89
CA LEU A 28 1.90 -10.17 3.05
C LEU A 28 0.60 -10.96 3.30
N VAL A 29 -0.53 -10.27 3.39
CA VAL A 29 -1.83 -10.85 3.71
C VAL A 29 -2.83 -10.51 2.62
N PHE A 30 -3.67 -11.49 2.32
CA PHE A 30 -4.77 -11.36 1.38
C PHE A 30 -5.76 -10.30 1.89
N GLY A 31 -6.27 -9.47 0.99
CA GLY A 31 -7.19 -8.39 1.31
C GLY A 31 -6.58 -7.14 1.96
N ALA A 32 -5.26 -7.10 2.20
CA ALA A 32 -4.59 -5.86 2.61
C ALA A 32 -4.23 -4.98 1.39
N SER A 33 -3.98 -3.70 1.64
CA SER A 33 -3.55 -2.75 0.63
C SER A 33 -2.04 -2.53 0.69
N TYR A 34 -1.40 -2.46 -0.48
CA TYR A 34 0.03 -2.29 -0.65
C TYR A 34 0.33 -1.29 -1.76
N VAL A 35 1.42 -0.54 -1.58
CA VAL A 35 2.09 0.19 -2.66
C VAL A 35 3.44 -0.45 -2.87
N MET A 36 3.75 -0.77 -4.11
CA MET A 36 5.09 -1.14 -4.52
C MET A 36 5.74 0.08 -5.16
N ARG A 37 6.79 0.60 -4.50
CA ARG A 37 7.57 1.74 -4.98
C ARG A 37 8.77 1.26 -5.77
N CYS A 38 8.84 1.69 -7.02
CA CYS A 38 9.93 1.40 -7.92
C CYS A 38 10.70 2.69 -8.22
N ASN A 39 11.99 2.70 -7.94
CA ASN A 39 12.86 3.80 -8.34
C ASN A 39 13.40 3.52 -9.75
N PRO A 40 13.60 4.55 -10.60
CA PRO A 40 14.25 4.35 -11.88
C PRO A 40 15.67 3.84 -11.64
N ILE A 41 16.03 2.75 -12.31
CA ILE A 41 17.33 2.08 -12.15
C ILE A 41 18.30 2.52 -13.25
N TYR A 42 17.79 3.07 -14.36
CA TYR A 42 18.56 3.37 -15.55
C TYR A 42 18.24 4.77 -16.10
N GLU A 43 19.17 5.31 -16.90
CA GLU A 43 18.99 6.57 -17.63
C GLU A 43 17.81 6.53 -18.63
N ASN A 44 17.32 5.34 -18.98
CA ASN A 44 16.16 5.14 -19.84
C ASN A 44 14.82 5.07 -19.09
N ASN A 45 14.78 5.43 -17.81
CA ASN A 45 13.60 5.35 -16.93
C ASN A 45 13.02 3.92 -16.76
N SER A 46 13.83 2.87 -16.92
CA SER A 46 13.37 1.53 -16.57
C SER A 46 13.37 1.30 -15.06
N PHE A 47 12.26 0.76 -14.56
CA PHE A 47 12.01 0.44 -13.14
C PHE A 47 12.49 -0.96 -12.74
N PHE A 48 12.74 -1.82 -13.74
CA PHE A 48 13.24 -3.18 -13.54
C PHE A 48 14.36 -3.48 -14.55
N PRO A 49 15.35 -4.31 -14.19
CA PRO A 49 16.46 -4.67 -15.07
C PRO A 49 16.04 -5.76 -16.07
N ALA A 50 15.06 -5.46 -16.92
CA ALA A 50 14.53 -6.37 -17.94
C ALA A 50 13.92 -5.60 -19.11
N THR A 51 13.78 -6.28 -20.25
CA THR A 51 13.11 -5.71 -21.44
C THR A 51 11.60 -5.58 -21.20
N TRP A 52 11.00 -6.61 -20.60
CA TRP A 52 9.59 -6.62 -20.20
C TRP A 52 9.45 -7.24 -18.82
N TRP A 53 8.46 -6.82 -18.05
CA TRP A 53 8.21 -7.36 -16.72
C TRP A 53 6.73 -7.39 -16.40
N ASP A 54 6.35 -8.32 -15.52
CA ASP A 54 5.03 -8.35 -14.89
C ASP A 54 5.12 -8.60 -13.39
N ILE A 55 4.05 -8.24 -12.68
CA ILE A 55 3.88 -8.45 -11.24
C ILE A 55 2.48 -8.98 -11.03
N THR A 56 2.39 -10.19 -10.51
CA THR A 56 1.13 -10.91 -10.32
C THR A 56 0.95 -11.21 -8.82
N PRO A 57 -0.10 -10.68 -8.15
CA PRO A 57 -0.48 -11.15 -6.83
C PRO A 57 -1.08 -12.56 -6.91
N TYR A 58 -0.65 -13.41 -5.99
CA TYR A 58 -1.09 -14.79 -5.86
C TYR A 58 -1.52 -15.06 -4.42
N LYS A 59 -2.51 -15.95 -4.29
CA LYS A 59 -2.72 -16.66 -3.03
C LYS A 59 -1.50 -17.53 -2.71
N ASN A 60 -1.31 -17.87 -1.43
CA ASN A 60 -0.19 -18.72 -1.00
C ASN A 60 -0.12 -20.09 -1.72
N ASN A 61 -1.27 -20.60 -2.17
CA ASN A 61 -1.34 -21.82 -3.00
C ASN A 61 -0.95 -21.62 -4.47
N ARG A 62 -0.46 -20.43 -4.85
CA ARG A 62 -0.08 -20.03 -6.21
C ARG A 62 -1.23 -19.98 -7.22
N THR A 63 -2.46 -19.83 -6.74
CA THR A 63 -3.63 -19.58 -7.61
C THR A 63 -3.88 -18.08 -7.80
N LEU A 64 -4.29 -17.71 -9.01
CA LEU A 64 -4.68 -16.33 -9.33
C LEU A 64 -5.83 -15.90 -8.43
N ILE A 65 -5.87 -14.60 -8.12
CA ILE A 65 -6.94 -13.99 -7.34
C ILE A 65 -8.11 -13.70 -8.28
N PRO A 66 -9.25 -14.40 -8.16
CA PRO A 66 -10.42 -14.09 -8.97
C PRO A 66 -10.92 -12.68 -8.65
N ASN A 67 -11.33 -11.94 -9.67
CA ASN A 67 -11.90 -10.60 -9.54
C ASN A 67 -12.76 -10.30 -10.77
N ASP A 68 -13.77 -9.45 -10.58
CA ASP A 68 -14.76 -9.12 -11.61
C ASP A 68 -14.18 -8.20 -12.72
N ASP A 69 -13.09 -7.48 -12.41
CA ASP A 69 -12.39 -6.60 -13.36
C ASP A 69 -11.48 -7.36 -14.33
N HIS A 70 -11.28 -8.67 -14.12
CA HIS A 70 -10.33 -9.51 -14.86
C HIS A 70 -8.89 -8.96 -14.90
N VAL A 71 -8.49 -8.24 -13.85
CA VAL A 71 -7.13 -7.71 -13.66
C VAL A 71 -6.34 -8.66 -12.79
N TYR A 72 -5.28 -9.26 -13.34
CA TYR A 72 -4.49 -10.26 -12.62
C TYR A 72 -3.03 -9.87 -12.43
N ALA A 73 -2.53 -8.91 -13.20
CA ALA A 73 -1.13 -8.50 -13.14
C ALA A 73 -0.99 -7.03 -13.55
N ILE A 74 0.11 -6.43 -13.11
CA ILE A 74 0.62 -5.17 -13.62
C ILE A 74 1.87 -5.47 -14.45
N SER A 75 1.98 -4.90 -15.64
CA SER A 75 3.15 -5.09 -16.51
C SER A 75 3.76 -3.76 -16.93
N SER A 76 4.97 -3.81 -17.49
CA SER A 76 5.61 -2.65 -18.11
C SER A 76 4.80 -2.00 -19.23
N GLU A 77 3.77 -2.66 -19.76
CA GLU A 77 2.89 -2.12 -20.81
C GLU A 77 1.62 -1.48 -20.25
N THR A 78 1.25 -1.81 -19.01
CA THR A 78 0.07 -1.25 -18.35
C THR A 78 0.40 -0.09 -17.42
N ILE A 79 1.67 0.30 -17.31
CA ILE A 79 2.06 1.44 -16.49
C ILE A 79 1.56 2.76 -17.09
N GLY A 80 0.99 3.61 -16.23
CA GLY A 80 0.61 4.98 -16.56
C GLY A 80 1.78 5.96 -16.41
N SER A 81 1.47 7.18 -15.98
CA SER A 81 2.48 8.20 -15.67
C SER A 81 3.26 7.89 -14.39
N THR A 82 4.51 8.33 -14.35
CA THR A 82 5.36 8.28 -13.15
C THR A 82 4.97 9.35 -12.15
N ASP A 83 5.40 9.19 -10.90
CA ASP A 83 5.29 10.19 -9.85
C ASP A 83 6.16 11.43 -10.16
N PRO A 84 5.89 12.59 -9.52
CA PRO A 84 6.64 13.84 -9.78
C PRO A 84 8.14 13.76 -9.52
N ASP A 85 8.59 12.81 -8.70
CA ASP A 85 10.00 12.53 -8.41
C ASP A 85 10.63 11.53 -9.40
N GLY A 86 9.87 11.09 -10.42
CA GLY A 86 10.29 10.11 -11.42
C GLY A 86 10.18 8.66 -10.94
N SER A 87 9.71 8.40 -9.72
CA SER A 87 9.42 7.05 -9.24
C SER A 87 8.12 6.51 -9.84
N LEU A 88 7.89 5.21 -9.67
CA LEU A 88 6.65 4.54 -10.06
C LEU A 88 6.02 3.89 -8.84
N SER A 89 4.77 4.25 -8.58
CA SER A 89 3.94 3.63 -7.55
C SER A 89 2.92 2.67 -8.18
N LEU A 90 3.00 1.40 -7.81
CA LEU A 90 2.07 0.36 -8.24
C LEU A 90 1.16 -0.04 -7.07
N TYR A 91 -0.15 0.01 -7.25
CA TYR A 91 -1.10 -0.24 -6.18
C TYR A 91 -1.66 -1.66 -6.21
N PHE A 92 -1.74 -2.29 -5.05
CA PHE A 92 -2.35 -3.59 -4.87
C PHE A 92 -3.32 -3.54 -3.70
N SER A 93 -4.62 -3.62 -3.95
CA SER A 93 -5.65 -3.45 -2.90
C SER A 93 -6.93 -4.21 -3.23
N PRO A 94 -7.82 -4.50 -2.25
CA PRO A 94 -9.08 -5.22 -2.50
C PRO A 94 -9.98 -4.54 -3.52
N ILE A 95 -10.01 -3.22 -3.43
CA ILE A 95 -10.79 -2.33 -4.29
C ILE A 95 -9.81 -1.44 -5.05
N PRO A 96 -10.15 -1.02 -6.29
CA PRO A 96 -9.42 0.04 -6.95
C PRO A 96 -9.32 1.24 -6.01
N PRO A 97 -8.14 1.88 -5.88
CA PRO A 97 -8.07 3.13 -5.16
C PRO A 97 -8.90 4.15 -5.94
N ASN A 98 -10.08 4.49 -5.45
CA ASN A 98 -11.01 5.36 -6.19
C ASN A 98 -10.47 6.79 -6.36
N GLU A 99 -9.46 7.14 -5.56
CA GLU A 99 -8.52 8.26 -5.67
C GLU A 99 -7.62 8.16 -4.43
N ILE A 100 -6.30 8.21 -4.58
CA ILE A 100 -5.42 8.50 -3.43
C ILE A 100 -4.97 9.94 -3.61
N SER A 101 -5.41 10.81 -2.70
CA SER A 101 -5.09 12.25 -2.72
C SER A 101 -5.55 12.99 -3.99
N GLY A 102 -6.75 12.68 -4.50
CA GLY A 102 -7.34 13.39 -5.65
C GLY A 102 -6.62 13.15 -6.99
N LYS A 103 -5.82 12.08 -7.08
CA LYS A 103 -5.21 11.60 -8.32
C LYS A 103 -5.80 10.23 -8.68
N SER A 104 -6.13 10.06 -9.96
CA SER A 104 -6.32 8.73 -10.54
C SER A 104 -5.03 7.94 -10.31
N VAL A 105 -5.13 6.85 -9.57
CA VAL A 105 -4.02 5.90 -9.41
C VAL A 105 -3.79 5.23 -10.76
N GLY A 106 -2.62 5.48 -11.34
CA GLY A 106 -2.34 5.11 -12.73
C GLY A 106 -2.32 3.60 -12.99
N VAL A 107 -2.12 2.76 -11.96
CA VAL A 107 -2.02 1.29 -12.12
C VAL A 107 -2.39 0.56 -10.84
N TRP A 108 -3.33 -0.38 -10.93
CA TRP A 108 -3.82 -1.17 -9.79
C TRP A 108 -4.03 -2.65 -10.17
N ALA A 109 -3.85 -3.55 -9.20
CA ALA A 109 -4.32 -4.94 -9.27
C ALA A 109 -4.90 -5.43 -7.93
N PRO A 110 -5.88 -6.35 -7.93
CA PRO A 110 -6.57 -6.76 -6.73
C PRO A 110 -5.73 -7.66 -5.81
N THR A 111 -5.88 -7.49 -4.50
CA THR A 111 -5.34 -8.39 -3.45
C THR A 111 -6.40 -9.30 -2.84
N GLY A 112 -7.61 -9.27 -3.41
CA GLY A 112 -8.77 -10.04 -2.97
C GLY A 112 -9.48 -9.44 -1.76
N GLU A 113 -10.40 -10.20 -1.16
CA GLU A 113 -11.24 -9.71 -0.06
C GLU A 113 -10.55 -9.81 1.31
N LYS A 114 -10.84 -8.85 2.20
CA LYS A 114 -10.42 -8.94 3.60
C LYS A 114 -11.05 -10.16 4.28
N ALA A 115 -10.27 -10.84 5.11
CA ALA A 115 -10.77 -11.91 5.95
C ALA A 115 -11.91 -11.41 6.85
N ARG A 116 -12.93 -12.24 7.07
CA ARG A 116 -14.05 -11.88 7.95
C ARG A 116 -13.61 -11.87 9.41
N VAL A 117 -14.37 -11.20 10.26
CA VAL A 117 -14.10 -11.18 11.70
C VAL A 117 -14.09 -12.60 12.25
N GLY A 118 -12.98 -12.98 12.87
CA GLY A 118 -12.75 -14.32 13.41
C GLY A 118 -12.09 -15.31 12.45
N GLU A 119 -11.89 -14.93 11.18
CA GLU A 119 -11.13 -15.73 10.22
C GLU A 119 -9.64 -15.34 10.25
N LYS A 120 -8.78 -16.34 10.03
CA LYS A 120 -7.35 -16.09 9.87
C LYS A 120 -7.09 -15.56 8.47
N PRO A 121 -6.37 -14.43 8.30
CA PRO A 121 -6.00 -13.93 6.98
C PRO A 121 -5.21 -14.96 6.17
N GLU A 122 -5.60 -15.15 4.91
CA GLU A 122 -4.82 -15.95 3.96
C GLU A 122 -3.51 -15.22 3.62
N ALA A 123 -2.44 -15.97 3.35
CA ALA A 123 -1.17 -15.37 2.94
C ALA A 123 -1.22 -14.95 1.45
N LEU A 124 -0.63 -13.79 1.18
CA LEU A 124 -0.45 -13.23 -0.17
C LEU A 124 1.02 -13.38 -0.57
N GLY A 125 1.28 -13.51 -1.87
CA GLY A 125 2.62 -13.38 -2.43
C GLY A 125 2.57 -12.64 -3.76
N PHE A 126 3.62 -11.87 -4.06
CA PHE A 126 3.83 -11.31 -5.39
C PHE A 126 4.83 -12.18 -6.14
N LEU A 127 4.50 -12.51 -7.38
CA LEU A 127 5.45 -13.05 -8.35
C LEU A 127 5.79 -11.94 -9.35
N ILE A 128 7.06 -11.57 -9.39
CA ILE A 128 7.63 -10.64 -10.36
C ILE A 128 8.33 -11.48 -11.41
N ARG A 129 7.95 -11.32 -12.67
CA ARG A 129 8.60 -11.99 -13.81
C ARG A 129 9.39 -10.96 -14.60
N LEU A 130 10.64 -11.28 -14.86
CA LEU A 130 11.53 -10.50 -15.71
C LEU A 130 11.77 -11.26 -16.99
N PHE A 131 11.41 -10.68 -18.13
CA PHE A 131 11.59 -11.26 -19.45
C PHE A 131 12.75 -10.56 -20.15
N HIS A 132 13.69 -11.37 -20.63
CA HIS A 132 15.00 -10.92 -21.10
C HIS A 132 15.68 -9.99 -20.06
N PRO A 133 15.97 -10.52 -18.86
CA PRO A 133 16.64 -9.75 -17.82
C PRO A 133 18.01 -9.24 -18.30
N HIS A 134 18.36 -8.03 -17.90
CA HIS A 134 19.63 -7.41 -18.25
C HIS A 134 20.80 -8.13 -17.56
N ASN A 135 21.99 -8.05 -18.16
CA ASN A 135 23.20 -8.70 -17.64
C ASN A 135 23.54 -8.33 -16.19
N GLU A 136 23.16 -7.14 -15.74
CA GLU A 136 23.39 -6.68 -14.36
C GLU A 136 22.73 -7.61 -13.33
N ILE A 137 21.43 -7.91 -13.49
CA ILE A 137 20.72 -8.78 -12.54
C ILE A 137 21.09 -10.25 -12.73
N LEU A 138 21.49 -10.66 -13.95
CA LEU A 138 21.97 -12.02 -14.23
C LEU A 138 23.31 -12.33 -13.55
N ASN A 139 24.20 -11.33 -13.48
CA ASN A 139 25.54 -11.48 -12.95
C ASN A 139 25.66 -11.06 -11.48
N ASN A 140 24.76 -10.19 -10.99
CA ASN A 140 24.80 -9.67 -9.63
C ASN A 140 23.40 -9.48 -9.03
N PHE A 141 22.63 -10.56 -8.97
CA PHE A 141 21.28 -10.56 -8.37
C PHE A 141 21.24 -9.92 -6.96
N PRO A 142 22.19 -10.19 -6.03
CA PRO A 142 22.13 -9.60 -4.69
C PRO A 142 22.25 -8.08 -4.63
N SER A 143 22.83 -7.44 -5.65
CA SER A 143 22.94 -5.98 -5.72
C SER A 143 21.79 -5.32 -6.47
N ALA A 144 20.89 -6.10 -7.06
CA ALA A 144 19.78 -5.55 -7.82
C ALA A 144 18.87 -4.73 -6.89
N LYS A 145 18.57 -3.50 -7.31
CA LYS A 145 17.58 -2.67 -6.63
C LYS A 145 16.21 -3.26 -6.89
N LEU A 146 15.65 -3.94 -5.91
CA LEU A 146 14.29 -4.47 -5.98
C LEU A 146 13.28 -3.40 -5.52
N PRO A 147 12.03 -3.46 -6.00
CA PRO A 147 10.97 -2.60 -5.51
C PRO A 147 10.76 -2.77 -4.01
N VAL A 148 10.36 -1.68 -3.35
CA VAL A 148 9.97 -1.68 -1.94
C VAL A 148 8.47 -1.86 -1.84
N ILE A 149 8.00 -2.86 -1.09
CA ILE A 149 6.58 -3.12 -0.86
C ILE A 149 6.21 -2.54 0.49
N GLU A 150 5.32 -1.55 0.51
CA GLU A 150 4.81 -0.93 1.73
C GLU A 150 3.34 -1.26 1.88
N ARG A 151 2.92 -1.64 3.08
CA ARG A 151 1.50 -1.83 3.41
C ARG A 151 0.86 -0.46 3.68
N ILE A 152 -0.29 -0.20 3.07
CA ILE A 152 -1.05 1.07 3.16
C ILE A 152 -2.30 0.91 4.03
N ASP A 153 -2.50 -0.21 4.71
CA ASP A 153 -3.69 -0.41 5.55
C ASP A 153 -3.89 0.80 6.46
N GLU A 154 -5.11 1.35 6.46
CA GLU A 154 -5.51 2.39 7.42
C GLU A 154 -5.17 1.91 8.83
N PRO A 155 -4.72 2.82 9.72
CA PRO A 155 -4.43 2.48 11.10
C PRO A 155 -5.62 1.72 11.68
N SER A 156 -5.38 0.51 12.17
CA SER A 156 -6.43 -0.28 12.83
C SER A 156 -7.11 0.61 13.87
N ASP A 157 -8.42 0.45 14.09
CA ASP A 157 -9.22 1.18 15.10
C ASP A 157 -8.59 1.24 16.52
N THR A 158 -7.54 0.45 16.76
CA THR A 158 -6.66 0.53 17.93
C THR A 158 -5.88 1.85 18.06
N GLU A 159 -5.51 2.52 16.96
CA GLU A 159 -4.77 3.80 17.00
C GLU A 159 -5.68 5.02 17.13
N LEU A 160 -6.95 4.93 16.67
CA LEU A 160 -7.94 5.98 16.90
C LEU A 160 -8.29 6.18 18.39
N LYS A 161 -8.04 5.18 19.23
CA LYS A 161 -8.20 5.31 20.69
C LYS A 161 -7.02 5.97 21.40
N VAL A 162 -5.84 6.05 20.78
CA VAL A 162 -4.67 6.66 21.42
C VAL A 162 -4.73 8.18 21.28
N GLU A 163 -5.18 8.71 20.14
CA GLU A 163 -5.26 10.17 19.94
C GLU A 163 -6.43 10.84 20.67
N GLU A 164 -7.56 10.16 20.88
CA GLU A 164 -8.65 10.72 21.70
C GLU A 164 -8.28 10.82 23.20
N SER A 165 -7.29 10.02 23.65
CA SER A 165 -6.75 10.11 25.01
C SER A 165 -5.60 11.12 25.17
N ALA A 166 -4.93 11.47 24.06
CA ALA A 166 -3.83 12.44 24.05
C ALA A 166 -4.27 13.89 23.80
N SER A 167 -5.49 14.11 23.26
CA SER A 167 -6.09 15.44 23.10
C SER A 167 -6.74 16.00 24.38
N ALA A 168 -6.74 15.26 25.50
CA ALA A 168 -7.31 15.73 26.77
C ALA A 168 -6.30 16.48 27.68
N SER A 169 -5.03 16.63 27.26
CA SER A 169 -3.98 17.25 28.09
C SER A 169 -3.31 18.49 27.48
N LEU A 170 -3.80 19.00 26.34
CA LEU A 170 -3.32 20.25 25.75
C LEU A 170 -4.49 21.18 25.40
N LEU A 171 -5.06 21.80 26.44
CA LEU A 171 -5.66 23.12 26.26
C LEU A 171 -4.64 24.20 26.70
N PRO A 172 -4.32 25.16 25.82
CA PRO A 172 -3.38 26.22 26.11
C PRO A 172 -3.95 27.23 27.12
N ASN A 173 -3.06 27.73 27.98
CA ASN A 173 -3.22 28.91 28.84
C ASN A 173 -3.55 30.16 28.00
N PHE A 174 -4.80 30.32 27.59
CA PHE A 174 -5.28 31.54 26.93
C PHE A 174 -6.79 31.59 27.15
N TRP A 175 -7.24 32.11 28.30
CA TRP A 175 -8.57 32.67 28.63
C TRP A 175 -8.83 32.63 30.16
N LEU A 176 -7.91 33.19 30.95
CA LEU A 176 -8.14 33.52 32.37
C LEU A 176 -7.58 34.91 32.71
N GLN A 177 -7.86 35.88 31.84
CA GLN A 177 -7.84 37.30 32.19
C GLN A 177 -8.99 37.98 31.46
N ASN A 178 -10.15 38.03 32.14
CA ASN A 178 -11.21 39.04 32.05
C ASN A 178 -12.57 38.40 32.34
N LYS A 179 -12.94 38.40 33.62
CA LYS A 179 -14.27 38.80 34.15
C LYS A 179 -14.37 38.47 35.65
N ALA A 180 -13.39 38.96 36.41
CA ALA A 180 -13.70 39.52 37.72
C ALA A 180 -14.48 40.83 37.48
N ASN A 181 -15.78 40.71 37.15
CA ASN A 181 -16.78 41.79 37.13
C ASN A 181 -18.12 41.20 36.65
N ALA A 182 -18.72 40.32 37.47
CA ALA A 182 -20.13 39.95 37.36
C ALA A 182 -20.66 39.44 38.72
N LYS A 183 -20.27 40.13 39.81
CA LYS A 183 -20.98 40.09 41.09
C LYS A 183 -21.50 41.49 41.35
N LEU A 184 -22.62 41.85 40.71
CA LEU A 184 -23.50 42.98 41.07
C LEU A 184 -24.66 43.02 40.08
N ALA A 185 -25.65 42.15 40.29
CA ALA A 185 -27.04 42.32 39.84
C ALA A 185 -27.92 41.18 40.41
N LYS A 186 -27.98 41.09 41.74
CA LYS A 186 -29.14 40.48 42.39
C LYS A 186 -30.13 41.61 42.63
N GLY A 187 -31.29 41.53 41.99
CA GLY A 187 -32.41 42.42 42.29
C GLY A 187 -33.26 42.64 41.06
N PHE A 188 -34.39 41.93 40.96
CA PHE A 188 -35.73 42.51 40.97
C PHE A 188 -36.75 41.44 40.54
N HIS A 189 -37.45 40.90 41.54
CA HIS A 189 -38.79 40.35 41.37
C HIS A 189 -39.78 41.50 41.14
N LYS A 190 -40.65 41.38 40.12
CA LYS A 190 -42.07 41.80 40.13
C LYS A 190 -42.69 41.33 38.80
N LYS A 191 -43.55 40.31 38.88
CA LYS A 191 -45.02 40.38 38.78
C LYS A 191 -45.55 40.75 37.38
N ARG A 192 -46.20 39.78 36.74
CA ARG A 192 -47.30 39.96 35.74
C ARG A 192 -48.41 40.84 36.35
N PRO A 193 -49.20 41.57 35.54
CA PRO A 193 -50.43 40.97 35.01
C PRO A 193 -50.81 41.37 33.57
N ASP A 194 -51.68 40.51 33.03
CA ASP A 194 -52.66 40.64 31.93
C ASP A 194 -52.19 40.82 30.48
#